data_AF-M5BL87-F1
#
_entry.id   AF-M5BL87-F1
#
_cell.length_a   1.000
_cell.length_b   1.000
_cell.length_c   1.000
_cell.angle_alpha   90.00
_cell.angle_beta   90.00
_cell.angle_gamma   90.00
#
_symmetry.space_group_name_H-M   'P 1'
#
loop_
_entity.id
_entity.type
_entity.pdbx_description
1 polymer ?
#
loop_
_entity_poly.entity_id
_entity_poly.type
_entity_poly.pdbx_seq_one_letter_code
_entity_poly.pdbx_strand_id
1 'polypeptide(L)'
;MESLEEEDDERFKKQFSTYLESGVGSEDIEEIYTNAYAAIREDPSFKATDKDKDWKAESLKHRSKKLTHEQRKENIRQKISAFKAGQEAAEDDE
;
A
#
# COMPACT_ATOMS: atom_id res chain seq x y z
N MET A 1 0.76 -18.43 -24.62
CA MET A 1 1.80 -17.39 -24.75
C MET A 1 2.24 -17.36 -26.19
N GLU A 2 2.71 -18.51 -26.70
CA GLU A 2 3.06 -18.78 -28.11
C GLU A 2 2.04 -18.27 -29.16
N SER A 3 0.77 -18.72 -29.12
CA SER A 3 -0.22 -18.27 -30.12
C SER A 3 -0.45 -16.76 -30.13
N LEU A 4 -0.32 -16.10 -28.98
CA LEU A 4 -0.56 -14.66 -28.87
C LEU A 4 0.65 -13.85 -29.38
N GLU A 5 1.84 -14.43 -29.29
CA GLU A 5 3.08 -13.85 -29.84
C GLU A 5 3.03 -13.77 -31.37
N GLU A 6 2.43 -14.78 -32.01
CA GLU A 6 2.28 -14.83 -33.47
C GLU A 6 1.08 -14.01 -33.99
N GLU A 7 -0.04 -14.02 -33.26
CA GLU A 7 -1.30 -13.42 -33.73
C GLU A 7 -1.42 -11.91 -33.41
N ASP A 8 -0.90 -11.45 -32.27
CA ASP A 8 -1.09 -10.08 -31.78
C ASP A 8 0.03 -9.65 -30.80
N ASP A 9 1.13 -9.14 -31.37
CA ASP A 9 2.32 -8.67 -30.64
C ASP A 9 2.00 -7.52 -29.66
N GLU A 10 1.04 -6.64 -29.97
CA GLU A 10 0.67 -5.54 -29.07
C GLU A 10 0.00 -6.09 -27.80
N ARG A 11 -0.93 -7.02 -27.96
CA ARG A 11 -1.60 -7.67 -26.84
C ARG A 11 -0.66 -8.59 -26.07
N PHE A 12 0.28 -9.24 -26.75
CA PHE A 12 1.34 -10.05 -26.14
C PHE A 12 2.22 -9.22 -25.21
N LYS A 13 2.78 -8.10 -25.69
CA LYS A 13 3.58 -7.18 -24.86
C LYS A 13 2.80 -6.65 -23.67
N LYS A 14 1.52 -6.36 -23.83
CA LYS A 14 0.67 -5.89 -22.73
C LYS A 14 0.41 -6.97 -21.67
N GLN A 15 0.17 -8.20 -22.09
CA GLN A 15 -0.18 -9.30 -21.18
C GLN A 15 1.06 -9.90 -20.49
N PHE A 16 2.19 -9.97 -21.19
CA PHE A 16 3.41 -10.65 -20.76
C PHE A 16 4.59 -9.70 -20.52
N SER A 17 4.36 -8.40 -20.33
CA SER A 17 5.42 -7.40 -20.12
C SER A 17 6.44 -7.80 -19.06
N THR A 18 5.97 -8.25 -17.89
CA THR A 18 6.83 -8.68 -16.77
C THR A 18 7.65 -9.93 -17.10
N TYR A 19 7.12 -10.82 -17.95
CA TYR A 19 7.81 -12.04 -18.38
C TYR A 19 8.90 -11.68 -19.39
N LEU A 20 8.62 -10.75 -20.31
CA LEU A 20 9.61 -10.19 -21.23
C LEU A 20 10.74 -9.47 -20.50
N GLU A 21 10.42 -8.67 -19.48
CA GLU A 21 11.41 -8.02 -18.61
C GLU A 21 12.30 -9.03 -17.86
N SER A 22 11.73 -10.18 -17.51
CA SER A 22 12.41 -11.27 -16.82
C SER A 22 13.10 -12.26 -17.76
N GLY A 23 12.97 -12.07 -19.09
CA GLY A 23 13.51 -12.98 -20.10
C GLY A 23 12.86 -14.38 -20.12
N VAL A 24 11.61 -14.48 -19.67
CA VAL A 24 10.85 -15.74 -19.59
C VAL A 24 9.98 -15.90 -20.84
N GLY A 25 10.29 -16.92 -21.64
CA GLY A 25 9.52 -17.33 -22.81
C GLY A 25 8.46 -18.39 -22.48
N SER A 26 7.74 -18.85 -23.50
CA SER A 26 6.69 -19.88 -23.30
C SER A 26 7.25 -21.24 -22.89
N GLU A 27 8.42 -21.59 -23.43
CA GLU A 27 9.12 -22.86 -23.19
C GLU A 27 9.68 -22.96 -21.76
N ASP A 28 10.06 -21.82 -21.17
CA ASP A 28 10.67 -21.77 -19.83
C ASP A 28 9.66 -22.05 -18.70
N ILE A 29 8.35 -21.88 -18.96
CA ILE A 29 7.32 -21.96 -17.92
C ILE A 29 7.26 -23.35 -17.28
N GLU A 30 7.37 -24.42 -18.07
CA GLU A 30 7.31 -25.80 -17.55
C GLU A 30 8.50 -26.10 -16.62
N GLU A 31 9.70 -25.68 -17.02
CA GLU A 31 10.92 -25.85 -16.24
C GLU A 31 10.85 -25.07 -14.92
N ILE A 32 10.41 -23.80 -14.96
CA ILE A 32 10.27 -22.95 -13.77
C ILE A 32 9.39 -23.62 -12.72
N TYR A 33 8.22 -24.14 -13.12
CA TYR A 33 7.30 -24.78 -12.18
C TYR A 33 7.84 -26.11 -11.66
N THR A 34 8.45 -26.93 -12.52
CA THR A 34 9.02 -28.22 -12.10
C THR A 34 10.13 -28.03 -11.06
N ASN A 35 11.02 -27.06 -11.30
CA ASN A 35 12.08 -26.69 -10.37
C ASN A 35 11.52 -26.12 -9.07
N ALA A 36 10.49 -25.27 -9.13
CA ALA A 36 9.82 -24.74 -7.95
C ALA A 36 9.18 -25.85 -7.10
N TYR A 37 8.50 -26.83 -7.71
CA TYR A 37 7.93 -27.95 -6.98
C TYR A 37 8.98 -28.84 -6.33
N ALA A 38 10.12 -29.08 -7.00
CA ALA A 38 11.24 -29.80 -6.41
C ALA A 38 11.78 -29.05 -5.18
N ALA A 39 12.04 -27.75 -5.31
CA ALA A 39 12.55 -26.92 -4.21
C ALA A 39 11.59 -26.85 -3.01
N ILE A 40 10.28 -26.74 -3.23
CA ILE A 40 9.27 -26.72 -2.15
C ILE A 40 9.18 -28.08 -1.44
N ARG A 41 9.36 -29.19 -2.17
CA ARG A 41 9.38 -30.54 -1.58
C ARG A 41 10.61 -30.78 -0.72
N GLU A 42 11.75 -30.23 -1.12
CA GLU A 42 13.00 -30.31 -0.36
C GLU A 42 12.95 -29.45 0.91
N ASP A 43 12.49 -28.20 0.79
CA ASP A 43 12.37 -27.26 1.90
C ASP A 43 11.01 -26.56 1.90
N PRO A 44 10.01 -27.09 2.63
CA PRO A 44 8.70 -26.47 2.74
C PRO A 44 8.67 -25.31 3.75
N SER A 45 9.80 -24.95 4.35
CA SER A 45 9.83 -23.93 5.40
C SER A 45 9.65 -22.51 4.85
N PHE A 46 8.97 -21.65 5.62
CA PHE A 46 8.78 -20.26 5.26
C PHE A 46 10.06 -19.46 5.49
N LYS A 47 10.60 -18.85 4.42
CA LYS A 47 11.73 -17.92 4.51
C LYS A 47 11.21 -16.51 4.80
N ALA A 48 11.30 -16.11 6.07
CA ALA A 48 10.95 -14.75 6.47
C ALA A 48 11.93 -13.75 5.84
N THR A 49 11.41 -12.62 5.36
CA THR A 49 12.25 -11.54 4.87
C THR A 49 12.85 -10.76 6.02
N ASP A 50 14.15 -10.46 5.93
CA ASP A 50 14.81 -9.53 6.86
C ASP A 50 14.31 -8.12 6.57
N LYS A 51 13.51 -7.60 7.49
CA LYS A 51 12.98 -6.23 7.42
C LYS A 51 13.90 -5.33 8.24
N ASP A 52 14.83 -4.66 7.57
CA ASP A 52 15.78 -3.72 8.21
C ASP A 52 15.09 -2.52 8.87
N LYS A 53 13.91 -2.14 8.37
CA LYS A 53 13.13 -1.02 8.90
C LYS A 53 12.12 -1.49 9.93
N ASP A 54 12.10 -0.83 11.09
CA ASP A 54 10.98 -0.92 12.02
C ASP A 54 9.74 -0.22 11.41
N TRP A 55 9.02 -0.98 10.60
CA TRP A 55 7.77 -0.53 9.96
C TRP A 55 6.70 -0.11 10.97
N LYS A 56 6.78 -0.59 12.22
CA LYS A 56 5.86 -0.15 13.28
C LYS A 56 6.17 1.31 13.62
N ALA A 57 7.44 1.66 13.83
CA ALA A 57 7.83 3.04 14.08
C ALA A 57 7.54 3.96 12.88
N GLU A 58 7.80 3.50 11.66
CA GLU A 58 7.54 4.28 10.44
C GLU A 58 6.03 4.54 10.25
N SER A 59 5.20 3.51 10.40
CA SER A 59 3.74 3.66 10.26
C SER A 59 3.12 4.61 11.29
N LEU A 60 3.71 4.71 12.50
CA LEU A 60 3.24 5.61 13.54
C LEU A 60 3.44 7.10 13.19
N LYS A 61 4.39 7.44 12.32
CA LYS A 61 4.60 8.83 11.87
C LYS A 61 3.41 9.37 11.05
N HIS A 62 2.75 8.48 10.29
CA HIS A 62 1.63 8.84 9.44
C HIS A 62 0.26 8.68 10.12
N ARG A 63 0.24 8.11 11.33
CA ARG A 63 -1.00 7.86 12.07
C ARG A 63 -1.30 9.00 13.01
N SER A 64 -2.49 9.61 12.88
CA SER A 64 -2.98 10.58 13.86
C SER A 64 -3.24 9.89 15.20
N LYS A 65 -2.71 10.49 16.27
CA LYS A 65 -2.97 10.03 17.65
C LYS A 65 -4.37 10.45 18.07
N LYS A 66 -5.09 9.58 18.78
CA LYS A 66 -6.38 9.93 19.36
C LYS A 66 -6.18 11.06 20.38
N LEU A 67 -6.99 12.11 20.27
CA LEU A 67 -7.01 13.20 21.26
C LEU A 67 -7.35 12.66 22.64
N THR A 68 -6.65 13.16 23.65
CA THR A 68 -6.96 12.88 25.07
C THR A 68 -8.25 13.60 25.49
N HIS A 69 -8.79 13.23 26.66
CA HIS A 69 -10.01 13.86 27.19
C HIS A 69 -9.84 15.35 27.43
N GLU A 70 -8.69 15.75 27.99
CA GLU A 70 -8.38 17.15 28.30
C GLU A 70 -8.26 17.99 27.01
N GLN A 71 -7.58 17.47 25.99
CA GLN A 71 -7.48 18.12 24.68
C GLN A 71 -8.85 18.29 24.03
N ARG A 72 -9.75 17.29 24.16
CA ARG A 72 -11.12 17.41 23.65
C ARG A 72 -11.90 18.50 24.40
N LYS A 73 -11.79 18.55 25.73
CA LYS A 73 -12.44 19.59 26.54
C LYS A 73 -11.94 20.99 26.18
N GLU A 74 -10.63 21.15 25.99
CA GLU A 74 -10.05 22.42 25.56
C GLU A 74 -10.54 22.84 24.19
N ASN A 75 -10.52 21.95 23.20
CA ASN A 75 -11.06 22.24 21.87
C ASN A 75 -12.55 22.62 21.90
N ILE A 76 -13.34 21.99 22.78
CA ILE A 76 -14.75 22.36 22.97
C ILE A 76 -14.86 23.78 23.54
N ARG A 77 -14.08 24.11 24.58
CA ARG A 77 -14.07 25.45 25.18
C ARG A 77 -13.68 26.52 24.16
N GLN A 78 -12.60 26.29 23.41
CA GLN A 78 -12.13 27.20 22.36
C GLN A 78 -13.16 27.40 21.25
N LYS A 79 -13.85 26.32 20.84
CA LYS A 79 -14.94 26.42 19.86
C LYS A 79 -16.12 27.25 20.38
N ILE A 80 -16.51 27.04 21.63
CA ILE A 80 -17.62 27.80 22.25
C ILE A 80 -17.24 29.28 22.41
N SER A 81 -16.02 29.58 22.84
CA SER A 81 -15.57 30.98 22.98
C SER A 81 -15.47 31.68 21.62
N ALA A 82 -14.93 31.00 20.60
CA ALA A 82 -14.88 31.54 19.25
C ALA A 82 -16.28 31.78 18.67
N PHE A 83 -17.22 30.86 18.92
CA PHE A 83 -18.60 31.03 18.49
C PHE A 83 -19.26 32.24 19.16
N LYS A 84 -19.13 32.39 20.48
CA LYS A 84 -19.67 33.55 21.21
C LYS A 84 -19.06 34.87 20.74
N ALA A 85 -17.74 34.94 20.59
CA ALA A 85 -17.07 36.13 20.07
C ALA A 85 -17.52 36.47 18.64
N GLY A 86 -17.78 35.45 17.81
CA GLY A 86 -18.36 35.65 16.47
C GLY A 86 -19.81 36.14 16.50
N GLN A 87 -20.60 35.78 17.52
CA GLN A 87 -21.95 36.35 17.70
C GLN A 87 -21.88 37.80 18.17
N GLU A 88 -21.02 38.12 19.15
CA GLU A 88 -20.82 39.49 19.62
C GLU A 88 -20.33 40.41 18.49
N ALA A 89 -19.39 39.94 17.66
CA ALA A 89 -18.92 40.70 16.50
C ALA A 89 -20.00 40.87 15.41
N ALA A 90 -20.95 39.94 15.29
CA ALA A 90 -22.06 40.06 14.35
C ALA A 90 -23.19 40.97 14.88
N GLU A 91 -23.35 41.06 16.20
CA GLU A 91 -24.28 41.98 16.86
C GLU A 91 -23.74 43.43 16.89
N ASP A 92 -22.42 43.64 16.95
CA ASP A 92 -21.80 44.97 16.89
C ASP A 92 -21.74 45.56 15.45
N ASP A 93 -21.87 44.73 14.40
CA ASP A 93 -21.90 45.14 12.98
C ASP A 93 -23.34 45.37 12.44
N GLU A 94 -24.39 45.14 13.25
CA GLU A 94 -25.81 45.50 12.99
C GLU A 94 -26.20 46.87 13.62
#